data_AF-A0A3D9BL12-F1
#
_entry.id   AF-A0A3D9BL12-F1
#
_cell.length_a   1.000
_cell.length_b   1.000
_cell.length_c   1.000
_cell.angle_alpha   90.00
_cell.angle_beta   90.00
_cell.angle_gamma   90.00
#
_symmetry.space_group_name_H-M   'P 1'
#
loop_
_entity.id
_entity.type
_entity.pdbx_description
1 polymer ?
#
loop_
_entity_poly.entity_id
_entity_poly.type
_entity_poly.pdbx_seq_one_letter_code
_entity_poly.pdbx_strand_id
1 'polypeptide(L)'
;MIVNIELENAEDFAFIKLLLEKIKGVKSVSIESEFYEDGTPKWFIDKIADYADRLEAKDMISEEEFFNYIDEEVCRLKSQK
;
A
#
# COMPACT_ATOMS: atom_id res chain seq x y z
N MET A 1 -7.75 22.55 -9.58
CA MET A 1 -8.92 21.87 -8.99
C MET A 1 -8.87 20.42 -9.43
N ILE A 2 -8.91 19.48 -8.50
CA ILE A 2 -8.84 18.04 -8.79
C ILE A 2 -10.25 17.48 -8.54
N VAL A 3 -10.75 16.68 -9.48
CA VAL A 3 -12.05 16.00 -9.37
C VAL A 3 -11.78 14.50 -9.39
N ASN A 4 -12.12 13.82 -8.30
CA ASN A 4 -12.05 12.37 -8.22
C ASN A 4 -13.41 11.79 -8.63
N ILE A 5 -13.38 10.76 -9.47
CA ILE A 5 -14.57 10.03 -9.92
C ILE A 5 -14.40 8.59 -9.41
N GLU A 6 -15.30 8.16 -8.53
CA GLU A 6 -15.35 6.79 -8.04
C GLU A 6 -16.32 5.99 -8.91
N LEU A 7 -15.92 4.78 -9.30
CA LEU A 7 -16.75 3.86 -10.07
C LEU A 7 -17.15 2.70 -9.18
N GLU A 8 -18.46 2.46 -9.04
CA GLU A 8 -18.99 1.32 -8.28
C GLU A 8 -18.82 -0.01 -9.05
N ASN A 9 -18.73 0.04 -10.38
CA ASN A 9 -18.52 -1.11 -11.25
C ASN A 9 -17.26 -0.93 -12.11
N ALA A 10 -16.33 -1.88 -11.99
CA ALA A 10 -15.07 -1.87 -12.73
C ALA A 10 -15.26 -2.07 -14.25
N GLU A 11 -16.35 -2.72 -14.68
CA GLU A 11 -16.64 -2.97 -16.09
C GLU A 11 -16.91 -1.67 -16.87
N ASP A 12 -17.44 -0.66 -16.19
CA ASP A 12 -17.77 0.65 -16.79
C ASP A 12 -16.51 1.51 -17.02
N PHE A 13 -15.37 1.14 -16.46
CA PHE A 13 -14.13 1.90 -16.55
C PHE A 13 -13.71 2.16 -17.99
N ALA A 14 -13.77 1.13 -18.85
CA ALA A 14 -13.36 1.25 -20.26
C ALA A 14 -14.25 2.27 -21.02
N PHE A 15 -15.56 2.22 -20.79
CA PHE A 15 -16.52 3.13 -21.40
C PHE A 15 -16.35 4.57 -20.91
N ILE A 16 -16.22 4.76 -19.59
CA ILE A 16 -16.09 6.08 -18.97
C ILE A 16 -14.75 6.73 -19.34
N LYS A 17 -13.66 5.96 -19.38
CA LYS A 17 -12.35 6.43 -19.85
C LYS A 17 -12.44 7.00 -21.27
N LEU A 18 -13.08 6.29 -22.20
CA LEU A 18 -13.28 6.74 -23.57
C LEU A 18 -14.11 8.03 -23.68
N LEU A 19 -15.10 8.21 -22.80
CA LEU A 19 -15.88 9.45 -22.74
C LEU A 19 -15.03 10.63 -22.26
N LEU A 20 -14.25 10.42 -21.20
CA LEU A 20 -13.39 11.46 -20.62
C LEU A 20 -12.26 11.88 -21.56
N GLU A 21 -11.66 10.94 -22.29
CA GLU A 21 -10.60 11.21 -23.27
C GLU A 21 -11.06 12.06 -24.47
N LYS A 22 -12.37 12.14 -24.74
CA LYS A 22 -12.93 13.04 -25.76
C LYS A 22 -12.98 14.51 -25.32
N ILE A 23 -12.83 14.78 -24.02
CA ILE A 23 -12.86 16.15 -23.48
C ILE A 23 -11.48 16.77 -23.65
N LYS A 24 -11.42 17.88 -24.38
CA LYS A 24 -10.16 18.60 -24.63
C LYS A 24 -9.55 19.10 -23.32
N GLY A 25 -8.36 18.60 -22.99
CA GLY A 25 -7.62 18.97 -21.76
C GLY A 25 -7.70 17.94 -20.64
N VAL A 26 -8.48 16.86 -20.80
CA VAL A 26 -8.47 15.73 -19.87
C VAL A 26 -7.35 14.77 -20.29
N LYS A 27 -6.45 14.47 -19.36
CA LYS A 27 -5.46 13.39 -19.49
C LYS A 27 -5.87 12.26 -18.56
N SER A 28 -6.08 11.07 -19.12
CA SER A 28 -6.23 9.86 -18.33
C SER A 28 -4.87 9.51 -17.72
N VAL A 29 -4.72 9.74 -16.42
CA VAL A 29 -3.57 9.22 -15.67
C VAL A 29 -3.94 7.82 -15.26
N SER A 30 -3.55 6.84 -16.09
CA SER A 30 -3.63 5.43 -15.70
C SER A 30 -2.69 5.22 -14.52
N ILE A 31 -3.23 4.84 -13.37
CA ILE A 31 -2.42 4.26 -12.30
C ILE A 31 -2.27 2.79 -12.67
N GLU A 32 -1.52 2.50 -13.74
CA GLU A 32 -0.99 1.15 -13.93
C GLU A 32 0.07 0.98 -12.84
N SER A 33 -0.37 0.51 -11.68
CA SER A 33 0.55 0.07 -10.65
C SER A 33 1.24 -1.17 -11.19
N GLU A 34 2.52 -1.04 -11.53
CA GLU A 34 3.36 -2.20 -11.78
C GLU A 34 3.45 -3.02 -10.49
N PHE A 35 3.40 -4.35 -10.59
CA PHE A 35 3.52 -5.27 -9.46
C PHE A 35 4.79 -6.12 -9.59
N TYR A 36 5.33 -6.58 -8.47
CA TYR A 36 6.35 -7.63 -8.40
C TYR A 36 5.70 -9.02 -8.60
N GLU A 37 6.52 -10.06 -8.78
CA GLU A 37 6.04 -11.44 -9.03
C GLU A 37 5.21 -12.02 -7.87
N ASP A 38 5.44 -11.53 -6.66
CA ASP A 38 4.70 -11.88 -5.44
C ASP A 38 3.36 -11.12 -5.30
N GLY A 39 3.03 -10.24 -6.26
CA GLY A 39 1.84 -9.40 -6.23
C GLY A 39 1.99 -8.11 -5.42
N THR A 40 3.20 -7.79 -4.94
CA THR A 40 3.46 -6.54 -4.23
C THR A 40 3.44 -5.36 -5.21
N PRO A 41 2.66 -4.29 -4.99
CA PRO A 41 2.71 -3.11 -5.84
C PRO A 41 4.08 -2.44 -5.80
N LYS A 42 4.66 -2.02 -6.93
CA LYS A 42 5.99 -1.40 -6.96
C LYS A 42 6.07 -0.11 -6.16
N TRP A 43 4.99 0.68 -6.12
CA TRP A 43 4.89 1.89 -5.29
C TRP A 43 4.96 1.62 -3.78
N PHE A 44 4.67 0.38 -3.36
CA PHE A 44 4.59 0.01 -1.94
C PHE A 44 5.95 0.14 -1.24
N ILE A 45 7.04 -0.24 -1.92
CA ILE A 45 8.39 -0.16 -1.38
C ILE A 45 8.79 1.29 -1.10
N ASP A 46 8.50 2.20 -2.05
CA ASP A 46 8.76 3.63 -1.88
C ASP A 46 7.97 4.19 -0.69
N LYS A 47 6.73 3.73 -0.48
CA LYS A 47 5.91 4.16 0.66
C LYS A 47 6.40 3.61 2.00
N ILE A 48 6.95 2.41 2.02
CA ILE A 48 7.62 1.86 3.21
C ILE A 48 8.85 2.69 3.56
N ALA A 49 9.68 3.03 2.57
CA ALA A 49 10.85 3.87 2.77
C ALA A 49 10.46 5.26 3.32
N ASP A 50 9.49 5.92 2.67
CA ASP A 50 8.91 7.19 3.15
C ASP A 50 8.40 7.10 4.60
N TYR A 51 7.84 5.96 4.98
CA TYR A 51 7.34 5.73 6.34
C TYR A 51 8.50 5.55 7.33
N ALA A 52 9.48 4.72 6.99
CA ALA A 52 10.65 4.46 7.82
C ALA A 52 11.43 5.74 8.15
N ASP A 53 11.60 6.64 7.17
CA ASP A 53 12.29 7.92 7.35
C ASP A 53 11.57 8.89 8.31
N ARG A 54 10.27 8.68 8.54
CA ARG A 54 9.47 9.49 9.48
C ARG A 54 9.42 8.93 10.89
N LEU A 55 9.94 7.73 11.12
CA LEU A 55 9.93 7.11 12.45
C LEU A 55 10.90 7.84 13.37
N GLU A 56 10.41 8.21 14.54
CA GLU A 56 11.24 8.72 15.62
C GLU A 56 11.65 7.59 16.56
N ALA A 57 12.66 7.84 17.40
CA ALA A 57 13.12 6.84 18.38
C ALA A 57 12.02 6.36 19.33
N LYS A 58 10.98 7.18 19.57
CA LYS A 58 9.81 6.82 20.38
C LYS A 58 8.88 5.79 19.71
N ASP A 59 8.95 5.70 18.38
CA ASP A 59 8.14 4.80 17.56
C ASP A 59 8.85 3.46 17.31
N MET A 60 10.13 3.36 17.71
CA MET A 60 10.95 2.16 17.61
C MET A 60 10.92 1.38 18.93
N ILE A 61 10.86 0.06 18.82
CA ILE A 61 11.12 -0.83 19.96
C ILE A 61 12.62 -1.03 20.11
N SER A 62 13.07 -1.21 21.35
CA SER A 62 14.45 -1.62 21.64
C SER A 62 14.70 -3.07 21.21
N GLU A 63 15.96 -3.42 21.04
CA GLU A 63 16.38 -4.81 20.77
C GLU A 63 15.92 -5.77 21.88
N GLU A 64 15.99 -5.33 23.14
CA GLU A 64 15.53 -6.10 24.29
C GLU A 64 14.02 -6.36 24.24
N GLU A 65 13.21 -5.33 23.96
CA GLU A 65 11.77 -5.47 23.78
C GLU A 65 11.42 -6.40 22.62
N PHE A 66 12.17 -6.33 21.52
CA PHE A 66 11.99 -7.24 20.39
C PHE A 66 12.23 -8.69 20.80
N PHE A 67 13.35 -9.00 21.46
CA PHE A 67 13.64 -10.38 21.87
C PHE A 67 12.67 -10.88 22.95
N ASN A 68 12.26 -10.04 23.89
CA ASN A 68 11.24 -10.40 24.87
C ASN A 68 9.92 -10.77 24.18
N TYR A 69 9.48 -9.98 23.19
CA TYR A 69 8.28 -10.29 22.41
C TYR A 69 8.39 -11.63 21.66
N ILE A 70 9.54 -11.89 21.03
CA ILE A 70 9.80 -13.15 20.33
C ILE A 70 9.75 -14.33 21.31
N ASP A 71 10.39 -14.20 22.47
CA ASP A 71 10.41 -15.26 23.48
C ASP A 71 9.01 -15.56 24.03
N GLU A 72 8.19 -14.53 24.27
CA GLU A 72 6.80 -14.68 24.67
C GLU A 72 5.96 -15.40 23.61
N GLU A 73 6.09 -15.01 22.34
CA GLU A 73 5.37 -15.63 21.23
C GLU A 73 5.80 -17.08 20.99
N VAL A 74 7.09 -17.38 21.08
CA VAL A 74 7.61 -18.75 21.01
C VAL A 74 7.05 -19.59 22.15
N CYS A 75 7.03 -19.06 23.38
CA CYS A 75 6.44 -19.73 24.52
C CYS A 75 4.95 -20.00 24.30
N ARG A 76 4.18 -19.01 23.82
CA ARG A 76 2.75 -19.15 23.53
C ARG A 76 2.46 -20.23 22.49
N LEU A 77 3.21 -20.25 21.39
CA LEU A 77 3.05 -21.24 20.32
C LEU A 77 3.44 -22.65 20.80
N LYS A 78 4.45 -22.77 21.67
CA LYS A 78 4.88 -24.07 22.21
C LYS A 78 4.03 -24.56 23.38
N SER A 79 3.37 -23.66 24.12
CA SER A 79 2.46 -24.00 25.23
C SER A 79 1.08 -24.44 24.77
N GLN A 80 0.74 -24.29 23.48
CA GLN A 80 -0.50 -24.83 22.88
C GLN A 80 -0.41 -26.34 22.55
N LYS A 81 0.53 -27.07 23.16
CA LYS A 81 0.66 -28.53 23.05
C LYS A 81 -0.10 -29.27 24.14
#